data_AF-A0A948I0D3-F1
#
_entry.id   AF-A0A948I0D3-F1
#
_cell.length_a   1.000
_cell.length_b   1.000
_cell.length_c   1.000
_cell.angle_alpha   90.00
_cell.angle_beta   90.00
_cell.angle_gamma   90.00
#
_symmetry.space_group_name_H-M   'P 1'
#
loop_
_entity.id
_entity.type
_entity.pdbx_description
1 polymer ?
#
loop_
_entity_poly.entity_id
_entity_poly.type
_entity_poly.pdbx_seq_one_letter_code
_entity_poly.pdbx_strand_id
1 'polypeptide(L)'
;MAMATGSTLASSAVADAAGDLAGAAGSARGWVRETAADSARIKSESPALIDLSRRVENAARKLGNAAARRMCVGIFGPSQAGKSYLVSRLCKKPASAGGADERLVADIGGRAMDFLREINPPGDKESTGLVTRFTKIAVATPDGYPVSLRLLGETDLVRIFANSFLLDFDANNLSFDPPGEPETHALLTELRKTAKAPPLLHLGELSIFDLKEYLARNFSKRLTFLEPAGYWDFALAHAAELSIADRARLFSVLWGGIEEFTTLFVRLVQALEAIGYPAEAHAAIEALTPRERSIIDVDRIKLELGTEADEADCVPVKGAKTAELPRAVLCALVAELRIAMRNETWPLFDQVDLLDFPGARSREKYRSIAERAEDDDDLARRPRELFIRGKVAVLFQRYSEEREITAMLLCMAGSNAEVKDLGPLVRDWIWSTHGETPAERQRQRNALFFVLTKSDADFVTKEGEDEESRRGKWYRRVYASMIELYQRDGWLDDWDGKPFRNTLWLRNPGIEQTHLVSYATEERGGTRVRVEPLTETGYA
;
A
#
# COMPACT_ATOMS: atom_id res chain seq x y z
N MET A 1 -27.64 12.24 22.02
CA MET A 1 -28.06 12.36 20.61
C MET A 1 -27.18 13.40 19.94
N ALA A 2 -26.08 12.98 19.32
CA ALA A 2 -25.24 13.88 18.56
C ALA A 2 -25.94 14.19 17.23
N MET A 3 -26.14 15.47 16.92
CA MET A 3 -26.62 15.88 15.61
C MET A 3 -25.61 15.41 14.56
N ALA A 4 -26.00 14.49 13.69
CA ALA A 4 -25.18 14.09 12.56
C ALA A 4 -24.91 15.34 11.71
N THR A 5 -23.63 15.66 11.49
CA THR A 5 -23.26 16.76 10.60
C THR A 5 -23.68 16.39 9.16
N GLY A 6 -23.97 17.38 8.31
CA GLY A 6 -24.42 17.14 6.93
C GLY A 6 -23.49 16.24 6.09
N SER A 7 -22.20 16.18 6.44
CA SER A 7 -21.23 15.26 5.82
C SER A 7 -21.51 13.79 6.15
N THR A 8 -21.84 13.47 7.41
CA THR A 8 -22.17 12.09 7.85
C THR A 8 -23.45 11.57 7.18
N LEU A 9 -24.45 12.43 6.98
CA LEU A 9 -25.70 12.06 6.32
C LEU A 9 -25.49 11.79 4.82
N ALA A 10 -24.68 12.61 4.14
CA ALA A 10 -24.32 12.38 2.73
C ALA A 10 -23.50 11.08 2.55
N SER A 11 -22.54 10.80 3.44
CA SER A 11 -21.79 9.54 3.44
C SER A 11 -22.68 8.31 3.62
N SER A 12 -23.69 8.38 4.51
CA SER A 12 -24.65 7.27 4.69
C SER A 12 -25.49 7.03 3.44
N ALA A 13 -25.99 8.09 2.78
CA ALA A 13 -26.80 7.96 1.57
C ALA A 13 -26.01 7.37 0.40
N VAL A 14 -24.72 7.71 0.26
CA VAL A 14 -23.84 7.10 -0.76
C VAL A 14 -23.60 5.63 -0.44
N ALA A 15 -23.35 5.28 0.82
CA ALA A 15 -23.17 3.89 1.23
C ALA A 15 -24.42 3.04 0.98
N ASP A 16 -25.60 3.57 1.30
CA ASP A 16 -26.89 2.90 1.06
C ASP A 16 -27.16 2.70 -0.43
N ALA A 17 -27.00 3.76 -1.25
CA ALA A 17 -27.18 3.66 -2.70
C ALA A 17 -26.19 2.68 -3.36
N ALA A 18 -24.96 2.62 -2.85
CA ALA A 18 -23.97 1.64 -3.29
C ALA A 18 -24.37 0.21 -2.88
N GLY A 19 -24.96 0.04 -1.69
CA GLY A 19 -25.55 -1.23 -1.25
C GLY A 19 -26.68 -1.70 -2.16
N ASP A 20 -27.61 -0.80 -2.49
CA ASP A 20 -28.73 -1.09 -3.41
C ASP A 20 -28.23 -1.49 -4.80
N LEU A 21 -27.25 -0.77 -5.35
CA LEU A 21 -26.65 -1.09 -6.65
C LEU A 21 -25.95 -2.45 -6.63
N ALA A 22 -25.22 -2.77 -5.54
CA ALA A 22 -24.60 -4.07 -5.37
C ALA A 22 -25.66 -5.20 -5.32
N GLY A 23 -26.75 -5.00 -4.57
CA GLY A 23 -27.86 -5.94 -4.49
C GLY A 23 -28.58 -6.13 -5.83
N ALA A 24 -28.81 -5.05 -6.57
CA ALA A 24 -29.42 -5.09 -7.91
C ALA A 24 -28.52 -5.84 -8.91
N ALA A 25 -27.20 -5.61 -8.89
CA ALA A 25 -26.25 -6.32 -9.73
C ALA A 25 -26.20 -7.83 -9.41
N GLY A 26 -26.23 -8.20 -8.13
CA GLY A 26 -26.35 -9.59 -7.69
C GLY A 26 -27.66 -10.24 -8.16
N SER A 27 -28.78 -9.54 -8.03
CA SER A 27 -30.10 -10.01 -8.47
C SER A 27 -30.16 -10.19 -9.99
N ALA A 28 -29.61 -9.24 -10.76
CA ALA A 28 -29.51 -9.35 -12.21
C ALA A 28 -28.66 -10.56 -12.62
N ARG A 29 -27.55 -10.82 -11.92
CA ARG A 29 -26.72 -12.01 -12.14
C ARG A 29 -27.51 -13.31 -11.91
N GLY A 30 -28.32 -13.37 -10.85
CA GLY A 30 -29.22 -14.50 -10.57
C GLY A 30 -30.22 -14.70 -11.70
N TRP A 31 -30.91 -13.64 -12.11
CA TRP A 31 -31.89 -13.68 -13.21
C TRP A 31 -31.27 -14.16 -14.54
N VAL A 32 -30.06 -13.71 -14.89
CA VAL A 32 -29.36 -14.16 -16.09
C VAL A 32 -29.11 -15.66 -16.02
N ARG A 33 -28.65 -16.19 -14.89
CA ARG A 33 -28.39 -17.63 -14.70
C ARG A 33 -29.65 -18.47 -14.84
N GLU A 34 -30.74 -18.04 -14.22
CA GLU A 34 -32.03 -18.73 -14.29
C GLU A 34 -32.58 -18.73 -15.72
N THR A 35 -32.62 -17.55 -16.37
CA THR A 35 -33.21 -17.38 -17.70
C THR A 35 -32.38 -18.02 -18.81
N ALA A 36 -31.07 -18.19 -18.62
CA ALA A 36 -30.19 -18.85 -19.58
C ALA A 36 -30.55 -20.33 -19.81
N ALA A 37 -31.25 -20.97 -18.88
CA ALA A 37 -31.74 -22.34 -19.06
C ALA A 37 -32.79 -22.43 -20.18
N ASP A 38 -33.66 -21.42 -20.28
CA ASP A 38 -34.86 -21.45 -21.13
C ASP A 38 -34.79 -20.52 -22.35
N SER A 39 -33.79 -19.63 -22.42
CA SER A 39 -33.61 -18.69 -23.53
C SER A 39 -32.24 -18.84 -24.20
N ALA A 40 -32.24 -19.32 -25.45
CA ALA A 40 -31.01 -19.48 -26.24
C ALA A 40 -30.24 -18.17 -26.42
N ARG A 41 -30.95 -17.04 -26.57
CA ARG A 41 -30.32 -15.72 -26.70
C ARG A 41 -29.63 -15.30 -25.40
N ILE A 42 -30.31 -15.41 -24.26
CA ILE A 42 -29.70 -15.08 -22.97
C ILE A 42 -28.54 -16.01 -22.69
N LYS A 43 -28.66 -17.30 -23.01
CA LYS A 43 -27.58 -18.28 -22.87
C LYS A 43 -26.31 -17.86 -23.63
N SER A 44 -26.44 -17.38 -24.87
CA SER A 44 -25.29 -16.90 -25.64
C SER A 44 -24.65 -15.63 -25.08
N GLU A 45 -25.43 -14.74 -24.48
CA GLU A 45 -24.94 -13.46 -23.91
C GLU A 45 -24.52 -13.58 -22.43
N SER A 46 -24.86 -14.69 -21.77
CA SER A 46 -24.72 -14.89 -20.32
C SER A 46 -23.32 -14.64 -19.77
N PRO A 47 -22.23 -15.15 -20.38
CA PRO A 47 -20.89 -14.92 -19.84
C PRO A 47 -20.55 -13.43 -19.70
N ALA A 48 -20.85 -12.63 -20.73
CA ALA A 48 -20.58 -11.19 -20.72
C ALA A 48 -21.47 -10.44 -19.71
N LEU A 49 -22.75 -10.81 -19.62
CA LEU A 49 -23.69 -10.20 -18.67
C LEU A 49 -23.33 -10.53 -17.21
N ILE A 50 -22.91 -11.77 -16.94
CA ILE A 50 -22.44 -12.19 -15.62
C ILE A 50 -21.17 -11.41 -15.26
N ASP A 51 -20.18 -11.31 -16.14
CA ASP A 51 -18.95 -10.55 -15.85
C ASP A 51 -19.24 -9.06 -15.64
N LEU A 52 -20.14 -8.46 -16.44
CA LEU A 52 -20.59 -7.08 -16.22
C LEU A 52 -21.22 -6.90 -14.84
N SER A 53 -22.12 -7.81 -14.44
CA SER A 53 -22.78 -7.74 -13.13
C SER A 53 -21.78 -7.86 -11.98
N ARG A 54 -20.75 -8.70 -12.11
CA ARG A 54 -19.68 -8.84 -11.10
C ARG A 54 -18.87 -7.55 -10.99
N ARG A 55 -18.52 -6.92 -12.12
CA ARG A 55 -17.82 -5.62 -12.14
C ARG A 55 -18.63 -4.53 -11.44
N VAL A 56 -19.92 -4.43 -11.76
CA VAL A 56 -20.82 -3.45 -11.12
C VAL A 56 -20.93 -3.71 -9.62
N GLU A 57 -21.15 -4.96 -9.21
CA GLU A 57 -21.25 -5.30 -7.79
C GLU A 57 -19.97 -5.02 -7.03
N ASN A 58 -18.80 -5.39 -7.57
CA ASN A 58 -17.51 -5.12 -6.93
C ASN A 58 -17.24 -3.62 -6.81
N ALA A 59 -17.51 -2.84 -7.87
CA ALA A 59 -17.35 -1.39 -7.85
C ALA A 59 -18.28 -0.76 -6.79
N ALA A 60 -19.53 -1.20 -6.73
CA ALA A 60 -20.51 -0.72 -5.76
C ALA A 60 -20.12 -1.09 -4.31
N ARG A 61 -19.66 -2.31 -4.05
CA ARG A 61 -19.15 -2.71 -2.72
C ARG A 61 -17.95 -1.88 -2.29
N LYS A 62 -16.97 -1.66 -3.18
CA LYS A 62 -15.80 -0.80 -2.91
C LYS A 62 -16.23 0.63 -2.59
N LEU A 63 -17.18 1.18 -3.35
CA LEU A 63 -17.77 2.51 -3.11
C LEU A 63 -18.47 2.61 -1.75
N GLY A 64 -19.32 1.63 -1.40
CA GLY A 64 -20.02 1.61 -0.13
C GLY A 64 -19.06 1.55 1.06
N ASN A 65 -18.04 0.68 0.97
CA ASN A 65 -16.99 0.58 1.97
C ASN A 65 -16.20 1.90 2.11
N ALA A 66 -15.82 2.52 1.00
CA ALA A 66 -15.12 3.80 1.01
C ALA A 66 -15.96 4.93 1.64
N ALA A 67 -17.26 4.98 1.33
CA ALA A 67 -18.17 5.99 1.85
C ALA A 67 -18.40 5.86 3.37
N ALA A 68 -18.31 4.64 3.91
CA ALA A 68 -18.42 4.37 5.34
C ALA A 68 -17.10 4.61 6.11
N ARG A 69 -15.98 4.80 5.42
CA ARG A 69 -14.66 5.04 6.02
C ARG A 69 -14.34 6.53 6.04
N ARG A 70 -13.45 6.92 6.95
CA ARG A 70 -12.95 8.30 7.00
C ARG A 70 -12.09 8.56 5.77
N MET A 71 -12.25 9.76 5.21
CA MET A 71 -11.41 10.23 4.10
C MET A 71 -9.96 10.31 4.55
N CYS A 72 -9.02 10.01 3.65
CA CYS A 72 -7.61 9.98 4.00
C CYS A 72 -6.75 10.80 3.05
N VAL A 73 -5.73 11.43 3.63
CA VAL A 73 -4.59 11.96 2.89
C VAL A 73 -3.49 10.91 2.88
N GLY A 74 -3.10 10.43 1.70
CA GLY A 74 -1.98 9.50 1.53
C GLY A 74 -0.65 10.23 1.34
N ILE A 75 0.36 9.89 2.12
CA ILE A 75 1.75 10.29 1.92
C ILE A 75 2.44 9.18 1.16
N PHE A 76 2.87 9.47 -0.06
CA PHE A 76 3.44 8.47 -0.97
C PHE A 76 4.66 9.03 -1.70
N GLY A 77 5.54 8.15 -2.16
CA GLY A 77 6.76 8.52 -2.87
C GLY A 77 7.84 7.44 -2.75
N PRO A 78 9.02 7.66 -3.35
CA PRO A 78 10.12 6.72 -3.26
C PRO A 78 10.58 6.45 -1.83
N SER A 79 11.43 5.43 -1.72
CA SER A 79 12.25 5.21 -0.54
C SER A 79 12.98 6.47 -0.08
N GLN A 80 13.05 6.69 1.24
CA GLN A 80 13.83 7.77 1.86
C GLN A 80 13.49 9.20 1.36
N ALA A 81 12.31 9.41 0.79
CA ALA A 81 11.86 10.71 0.28
C ALA A 81 11.43 11.71 1.38
N GLY A 82 11.69 11.44 2.67
CA GLY A 82 11.31 12.35 3.77
C GLY A 82 9.86 12.24 4.22
N LYS A 83 9.16 11.16 3.86
CA LYS A 83 7.75 10.87 4.21
C LYS A 83 7.50 10.93 5.72
N SER A 84 8.28 10.18 6.49
CA SER A 84 8.13 10.07 7.95
C SER A 84 8.36 11.41 8.67
N TYR A 85 9.25 12.27 8.16
CA TYR A 85 9.39 13.63 8.68
C TYR A 85 8.09 14.42 8.51
N LEU A 86 7.52 14.40 7.30
CA LEU A 86 6.26 15.09 7.01
C LEU A 86 5.11 14.57 7.87
N VAL A 87 4.97 13.25 8.00
CA VAL A 87 4.00 12.60 8.92
C VAL A 87 4.15 13.15 10.34
N SER A 88 5.37 13.11 10.90
CA SER A 88 5.62 13.53 12.29
C SER A 88 5.29 15.00 12.55
N ARG A 89 5.35 15.85 11.51
CA ARG A 89 5.04 17.29 11.60
C ARG A 89 3.57 17.59 11.35
N LEU A 90 2.90 16.85 10.46
CA LEU A 90 1.47 17.04 10.20
C LEU A 90 0.61 16.49 11.35
N CYS A 91 0.99 15.36 11.94
CA CYS A 91 0.23 14.69 13.00
C CYS A 91 0.26 15.40 14.37
N LYS A 92 0.92 16.56 14.49
CA LYS A 92 0.94 17.36 15.72
C LYS A 92 0.93 18.85 15.40
N LYS A 93 0.35 19.65 16.29
CA LYS A 93 0.54 21.10 16.25
C LYS A 93 1.89 21.48 16.85
N PRO A 94 2.63 22.45 16.28
CA PRO A 94 3.76 23.06 16.97
C PRO A 94 3.28 23.88 18.18
N ALA A 95 4.16 24.11 19.16
CA ALA A 95 3.86 24.93 20.35
C ALA A 95 3.36 26.33 19.98
N SER A 96 3.93 26.94 18.93
CA SER A 96 3.51 28.24 18.39
C SER A 96 2.07 28.26 17.87
N ALA A 97 1.48 27.11 17.58
CA ALA A 97 0.08 26.95 17.16
C ALA A 97 -0.77 26.25 18.23
N GLY A 98 -0.32 26.26 19.49
CA GLY A 98 -1.04 25.71 20.64
C GLY A 98 -0.81 24.22 20.89
N GLY A 99 0.15 23.57 20.22
CA GLY A 99 0.45 22.16 20.49
C GLY A 99 1.20 21.94 21.80
N ALA A 100 0.74 21.00 22.63
CA ALA A 100 1.32 20.74 23.94
C ALA A 100 2.52 19.76 23.94
N ASP A 101 2.59 18.83 22.98
CA ASP A 101 3.70 17.85 22.89
C ASP A 101 4.45 18.02 21.57
N GLU A 102 5.78 18.16 21.68
CA GLU A 102 6.65 18.27 20.52
C GLU A 102 6.92 16.91 19.86
N ARG A 103 6.49 15.79 20.44
CA ARG A 103 6.61 14.43 19.90
C ARG A 103 5.28 13.97 19.31
N LEU A 104 5.33 12.98 18.43
CA LEU A 104 4.14 12.27 17.97
C LEU A 104 3.83 11.17 19.00
N VAL A 105 2.73 11.32 19.73
CA VAL A 105 2.31 10.43 20.82
C VAL A 105 1.13 9.59 20.35
N ALA A 106 1.37 8.28 20.27
CA ALA A 106 0.36 7.27 20.02
C ALA A 106 -0.36 6.89 21.32
N ASP A 107 -1.65 6.58 21.22
CA ASP A 107 -2.42 5.88 22.24
C ASP A 107 -2.57 4.41 21.83
N ILE A 108 -1.94 3.52 22.58
CA ILE A 108 -2.01 2.07 22.38
C ILE A 108 -2.62 1.44 23.63
N GLY A 109 -3.91 1.11 23.57
CA GLY A 109 -4.64 0.52 24.71
C GLY A 109 -4.67 1.41 25.96
N GLY A 110 -4.76 2.73 25.79
CA GLY A 110 -4.74 3.72 26.87
C GLY A 110 -3.34 4.21 27.26
N ARG A 111 -2.28 3.55 26.77
CA ARG A 111 -0.89 3.93 27.05
C ARG A 111 -0.41 4.97 26.04
N ALA A 112 0.07 6.10 26.54
CA ALA A 112 0.79 7.08 25.74
C ALA A 112 2.20 6.56 25.40
N MET A 113 2.55 6.52 24.12
CA MET A 113 3.85 6.07 23.63
C MET A 113 4.39 7.05 22.58
N ASP A 114 5.67 7.40 22.65
CA ASP A 114 6.33 8.16 21.59
C ASP A 114 6.46 7.27 20.35
N PHE A 115 5.73 7.60 19.28
CA PHE A 115 5.71 6.80 18.06
C PHE A 115 7.11 6.63 17.46
N LEU A 116 7.92 7.69 17.42
CA LEU A 116 9.24 7.63 16.80
C LEU A 116 10.27 6.94 17.69
N ARG A 117 10.15 7.08 19.02
CA ARG A 117 11.15 6.55 19.95
C ARG A 117 10.84 5.17 20.50
N GLU A 118 9.57 4.76 20.56
CA GLU A 118 9.14 3.52 21.22
C GLU A 118 8.46 2.51 20.27
N ILE A 119 8.02 2.92 19.07
CA ILE A 119 7.23 2.06 18.16
C ILE A 119 7.91 1.91 16.80
N ASN A 120 8.30 3.01 16.18
CA ASN A 120 8.93 3.02 14.87
C ASN A 120 10.38 2.51 14.99
N PRO A 121 10.78 1.52 14.19
CA PRO A 121 12.13 0.96 14.25
C PRO A 121 13.19 2.03 13.95
N PRO A 122 14.36 1.99 14.62
CA PRO A 122 15.47 2.91 14.36
C PRO A 122 16.17 2.58 13.03
N GLY A 123 16.55 3.60 12.27
CA GLY A 123 17.43 3.45 11.11
C GLY A 123 17.18 4.46 9.99
N ASP A 124 18.21 4.73 9.20
CA ASP A 124 18.14 5.55 7.97
C ASP A 124 17.65 4.75 6.75
N LYS A 125 17.45 3.44 6.89
CA LYS A 125 16.91 2.56 5.84
C LYS A 125 15.39 2.68 5.80
N GLU A 126 14.80 2.44 4.63
CA GLU A 126 13.35 2.34 4.55
C GLU A 126 12.86 1.06 5.20
N SER A 127 12.48 1.20 6.46
CA SER A 127 12.13 0.11 7.36
C SER A 127 10.65 -0.27 7.33
N THR A 128 9.76 0.44 6.62
CA THR A 128 8.32 0.18 6.71
C THR A 128 7.82 -0.78 5.62
N GLY A 129 7.19 -1.89 6.00
CA GLY A 129 6.59 -2.88 5.07
C GLY A 129 5.06 -2.85 4.98
N LEU A 130 4.40 -1.92 5.66
CA LEU A 130 2.94 -1.80 5.82
C LEU A 130 2.50 -0.34 5.76
N VAL A 131 1.20 -0.09 5.58
CA VAL A 131 0.62 1.26 5.68
C VAL A 131 0.37 1.61 7.14
N THR A 132 0.79 2.80 7.59
CA THR A 132 0.45 3.29 8.93
C THR A 132 -0.65 4.33 8.85
N ARG A 133 -1.82 4.07 9.45
CA ARG A 133 -2.94 5.01 9.54
C ARG A 133 -2.86 5.79 10.84
N PHE A 134 -2.70 7.09 10.75
CA PHE A 134 -2.80 8.00 11.89
C PHE A 134 -4.20 8.63 11.95
N THR A 135 -4.88 8.49 13.08
CA THR A 135 -6.25 8.95 13.27
C THR A 135 -6.46 9.58 14.65
N LYS A 136 -7.43 10.50 14.78
CA LYS A 136 -7.89 10.98 16.10
C LYS A 136 -8.89 10.02 16.75
N ILE A 137 -9.42 9.07 15.99
CA ILE A 137 -10.48 8.18 16.47
C ILE A 137 -9.84 6.97 17.13
N ALA A 138 -9.97 6.90 18.45
CA ALA A 138 -9.61 5.71 19.20
C ALA A 138 -10.49 4.53 18.76
N VAL A 139 -9.87 3.37 18.60
CA VAL A 139 -10.58 2.12 18.31
C VAL A 139 -10.69 1.33 19.60
N ALA A 140 -11.88 0.82 19.88
CA ALA A 140 -12.06 -0.13 20.97
C ALA A 140 -11.29 -1.41 20.65
N THR A 141 -10.35 -1.77 21.50
CA THR A 141 -9.52 -2.97 21.35
C THR A 141 -9.88 -3.99 22.43
N PRO A 142 -9.79 -5.30 22.14
CA PRO A 142 -10.00 -6.33 23.15
C PRO A 142 -8.94 -6.27 24.26
N ASP A 143 -9.32 -6.63 25.48
CA ASP A 143 -8.39 -6.76 26.61
C ASP A 143 -7.20 -7.66 26.25
N GLY A 144 -5.98 -7.15 26.47
CA GLY A 144 -4.73 -7.84 26.14
C GLY A 144 -4.26 -7.72 24.68
N TYR A 145 -5.08 -7.16 23.78
CA TYR A 145 -4.76 -7.02 22.35
C TYR A 145 -4.89 -5.57 21.88
N PRO A 146 -4.03 -4.65 22.35
CA PRO A 146 -4.21 -3.21 22.11
C PRO A 146 -3.80 -2.74 20.70
N VAL A 147 -3.15 -3.59 19.89
CA VAL A 147 -2.64 -3.22 18.57
C VAL A 147 -3.69 -3.55 17.51
N SER A 148 -4.24 -2.56 16.82
CA SER A 148 -5.28 -2.74 15.80
C SER A 148 -4.69 -2.84 14.39
N LEU A 149 -5.03 -3.92 13.69
CA LEU A 149 -4.44 -4.32 12.41
C LEU A 149 -5.51 -4.56 11.35
N ARG A 150 -5.25 -4.12 10.12
CA ARG A 150 -5.94 -4.62 8.92
C ARG A 150 -5.03 -5.61 8.22
N LEU A 151 -5.56 -6.76 7.85
CA LEU A 151 -4.77 -7.84 7.25
C LEU A 151 -4.92 -7.89 5.72
N LEU A 152 -3.92 -8.50 5.09
CA LEU A 152 -3.99 -9.00 3.73
C LEU A 152 -4.85 -10.27 3.71
N GLY A 153 -5.75 -10.36 2.73
CA GLY A 153 -6.48 -11.59 2.46
C GLY A 153 -5.66 -12.58 1.62
N GLU A 154 -6.17 -13.80 1.48
CA GLU A 154 -5.51 -14.82 0.64
C GLU A 154 -5.36 -14.37 -0.82
N THR A 155 -6.37 -13.71 -1.40
CA THR A 155 -6.28 -13.17 -2.75
C THR A 155 -5.28 -12.01 -2.86
N ASP A 156 -5.08 -11.21 -1.80
CA ASP A 156 -4.02 -10.20 -1.76
C ASP A 156 -2.63 -10.86 -1.83
N LEU A 157 -2.43 -11.98 -1.12
CA LEU A 157 -1.18 -12.74 -1.20
C LEU A 157 -0.93 -13.25 -2.62
N VAL A 158 -1.96 -13.78 -3.29
CA VAL A 158 -1.85 -14.20 -4.71
C VAL A 158 -1.45 -13.03 -5.60
N ARG A 159 -2.05 -11.84 -5.41
CA ARG A 159 -1.67 -10.63 -6.14
C ARG A 159 -0.21 -10.27 -5.90
N ILE A 160 0.27 -10.36 -4.66
CA ILE A 160 1.66 -10.04 -4.30
C ILE A 160 2.63 -10.97 -5.01
N PHE A 161 2.46 -12.28 -4.91
CA PHE A 161 3.37 -13.24 -5.56
C PHE A 161 3.32 -13.14 -7.10
N ALA A 162 2.14 -12.98 -7.68
CA ALA A 162 2.01 -12.76 -9.12
C ALA A 162 2.69 -11.45 -9.54
N ASN A 163 2.49 -10.36 -8.79
CA ASN A 163 3.13 -9.05 -9.04
C ASN A 163 4.66 -9.17 -9.00
N SER A 164 5.20 -9.83 -7.97
CA SER A 164 6.64 -10.07 -7.81
C SER A 164 7.19 -10.87 -9.01
N PHE A 165 6.58 -11.99 -9.38
CA PHE A 165 7.05 -12.76 -10.54
C PHE A 165 6.97 -11.96 -11.86
N LEU A 166 5.82 -11.32 -12.11
CA LEU A 166 5.53 -10.72 -13.41
C LEU A 166 6.32 -9.42 -13.67
N LEU A 167 6.78 -8.74 -12.61
CA LEU A 167 7.50 -7.47 -12.72
C LEU A 167 9.00 -7.57 -12.43
N ASP A 168 9.42 -8.47 -11.53
CA ASP A 168 10.82 -8.58 -11.11
C ASP A 168 11.61 -9.67 -11.87
N PHE A 169 10.95 -10.46 -12.73
CA PHE A 169 11.62 -11.41 -13.62
C PHE A 169 11.59 -10.96 -15.09
N ASP A 170 12.66 -11.27 -15.82
CA ASP A 170 12.77 -11.01 -17.24
C ASP A 170 12.06 -12.10 -18.05
N ALA A 171 10.84 -11.78 -18.49
CA ALA A 171 9.96 -12.68 -19.25
C ALA A 171 10.62 -13.28 -20.50
N ASN A 172 11.56 -12.57 -21.12
CA ASN A 172 12.18 -13.00 -22.38
C ASN A 172 13.43 -13.85 -22.17
N ASN A 173 13.96 -13.90 -20.95
CA ASN A 173 15.25 -14.51 -20.64
C ASN A 173 15.19 -15.41 -19.38
N LEU A 174 14.02 -15.96 -19.06
CA LEU A 174 13.90 -16.92 -17.96
C LEU A 174 14.82 -18.11 -18.20
N SER A 175 15.46 -18.61 -17.14
CA SER A 175 16.32 -19.81 -17.21
C SER A 175 15.57 -21.09 -16.83
N PHE A 176 14.24 -21.03 -16.75
CA PHE A 176 13.35 -22.14 -16.46
C PHE A 176 12.04 -21.94 -17.23
N ASP A 177 11.30 -23.02 -17.43
CA ASP A 177 10.02 -22.99 -18.15
C ASP A 177 8.86 -22.83 -17.16
N PRO A 178 8.19 -21.66 -17.12
CA PRO A 178 6.97 -21.51 -16.32
C PRO A 178 5.83 -22.34 -16.95
N PRO A 179 4.79 -22.73 -16.16
CA PRO A 179 3.65 -23.48 -16.68
C PRO A 179 2.96 -22.75 -17.84
N GLY A 180 2.75 -23.47 -18.95
CA GLY A 180 2.01 -23.01 -20.12
C GLY A 180 0.55 -23.49 -20.10
N GLU A 181 -0.12 -23.36 -21.24
CA GLU A 181 -1.50 -23.83 -21.42
C GLU A 181 -1.67 -25.35 -21.15
N PRO A 182 -0.83 -26.26 -21.71
CA PRO A 182 -1.01 -27.70 -21.50
C PRO A 182 -0.79 -28.13 -20.05
N GLU A 183 0.26 -27.61 -19.41
CA GLU A 183 0.59 -27.91 -18.00
C GLU A 183 -0.52 -27.41 -17.08
N THR A 184 -1.03 -26.21 -17.35
CA THR A 184 -2.17 -25.64 -16.62
C THR A 184 -3.40 -26.52 -16.78
N HIS A 185 -3.77 -26.91 -18.00
CA HIS A 185 -4.94 -27.75 -18.24
C HIS A 185 -4.85 -29.13 -17.54
N ALA A 186 -3.66 -29.75 -17.57
CA ALA A 186 -3.40 -31.01 -16.86
C ALA A 186 -3.58 -30.85 -15.34
N LEU A 187 -3.01 -29.79 -14.75
CA LEU A 187 -3.17 -29.46 -13.34
C LEU A 187 -4.65 -29.29 -12.97
N LEU A 188 -5.43 -28.53 -13.73
CA LEU A 188 -6.85 -28.33 -13.45
C LEU A 188 -7.61 -29.66 -13.48
N THR A 189 -7.25 -30.57 -14.40
CA THR A 189 -7.85 -31.91 -14.48
C THR A 189 -7.53 -32.77 -13.26
N GLU A 190 -6.33 -32.64 -12.69
CA GLU A 190 -5.96 -33.29 -11.43
C GLU A 190 -6.72 -32.69 -10.25
N LEU A 191 -6.75 -31.37 -10.13
CA LEU A 191 -7.42 -30.66 -9.05
C LEU A 191 -8.94 -30.89 -9.06
N ARG A 192 -9.57 -31.18 -10.21
CA ARG A 192 -10.97 -31.61 -10.26
C ARG A 192 -11.24 -32.91 -9.49
N LYS A 193 -10.22 -33.76 -9.30
CA LYS A 193 -10.35 -35.08 -8.67
C LYS A 193 -10.05 -35.04 -7.16
N THR A 194 -9.57 -33.92 -6.63
CA THR A 194 -9.25 -33.81 -5.20
C THR A 194 -10.51 -33.74 -4.35
N ALA A 195 -10.38 -34.11 -3.07
CA ALA A 195 -11.50 -34.07 -2.14
C ALA A 195 -11.91 -32.61 -1.89
N LYS A 196 -13.22 -32.35 -2.00
CA LYS A 196 -13.79 -31.03 -1.75
C LYS A 196 -14.01 -30.79 -0.26
N ALA A 197 -13.56 -29.64 0.21
CA ALA A 197 -13.87 -29.11 1.54
C ALA A 197 -15.09 -28.17 1.48
N PRO A 198 -15.71 -27.83 2.63
CA PRO A 198 -16.72 -26.77 2.69
C PRO A 198 -16.20 -25.47 2.07
N PRO A 199 -17.02 -24.75 1.28
CA PRO A 199 -16.57 -23.58 0.56
C PRO A 199 -16.14 -22.44 1.49
N LEU A 200 -14.97 -21.88 1.24
CA LEU A 200 -14.39 -20.75 1.96
C LEU A 200 -15.00 -19.42 1.50
N LEU A 201 -15.64 -18.70 2.42
CA LEU A 201 -16.34 -17.44 2.13
C LEU A 201 -15.42 -16.36 1.55
N HIS A 202 -14.17 -16.25 2.00
CA HIS A 202 -13.23 -15.23 1.51
C HIS A 202 -12.78 -15.47 0.07
N LEU A 203 -12.95 -16.70 -0.46
CA LEU A 203 -12.67 -17.07 -1.84
C LEU A 203 -13.96 -17.19 -2.69
N GLY A 204 -15.04 -16.54 -2.27
CA GLY A 204 -16.28 -16.50 -3.04
C GLY A 204 -16.10 -15.92 -4.43
N GLU A 205 -17.15 -16.07 -5.25
CA GLU A 205 -17.18 -15.71 -6.68
C GLU A 205 -16.61 -14.31 -6.97
N LEU A 206 -16.99 -13.32 -6.18
CA LEU A 206 -16.55 -11.93 -6.37
C LEU A 206 -15.07 -11.71 -6.07
N SER A 207 -14.52 -12.42 -5.07
CA SER A 207 -13.10 -12.32 -4.70
C SER A 207 -12.21 -12.88 -5.81
N ILE A 208 -12.57 -14.05 -6.34
CA ILE A 208 -11.83 -14.68 -7.45
C ILE A 208 -12.00 -13.86 -8.73
N PHE A 209 -13.18 -13.30 -8.98
CA PHE A 209 -13.39 -12.41 -10.11
C PHE A 209 -12.58 -11.10 -10.00
N ASP A 210 -12.48 -10.51 -8.80
CA ASP A 210 -11.65 -9.32 -8.58
C ASP A 210 -10.16 -9.65 -8.78
N LEU A 211 -9.71 -10.85 -8.42
CA LEU A 211 -8.37 -11.34 -8.73
C LEU A 211 -8.15 -11.51 -10.25
N LYS A 212 -9.12 -12.09 -10.98
CA LYS A 212 -9.10 -12.18 -12.46
C LYS A 212 -8.93 -10.80 -13.09
N GLU A 213 -9.76 -9.84 -12.70
CA GLU A 213 -9.74 -8.47 -13.24
C GLU A 213 -8.43 -7.75 -12.91
N TYR A 214 -7.91 -7.91 -11.69
CA TYR A 214 -6.61 -7.36 -11.31
C TYR A 214 -5.49 -7.87 -12.23
N LEU A 215 -5.42 -9.18 -12.47
CA LEU A 215 -4.37 -9.75 -13.32
C LEU A 215 -4.57 -9.42 -14.81
N ALA A 216 -5.82 -9.36 -15.29
CA ALA A 216 -6.11 -8.94 -16.66
C ALA A 216 -5.70 -7.47 -16.89
N ARG A 217 -6.03 -6.57 -15.96
CA ARG A 217 -5.70 -5.14 -16.04
C ARG A 217 -4.19 -4.90 -16.04
N ASN A 218 -3.46 -5.57 -15.16
CA ASN A 218 -2.04 -5.29 -14.94
C ASN A 218 -1.10 -6.16 -15.80
N PHE A 219 -1.53 -7.36 -16.19
CA PHE A 219 -0.64 -8.40 -16.74
C PHE A 219 -1.24 -9.23 -17.89
N SER A 220 -2.31 -8.77 -18.55
CA SER A 220 -3.00 -9.51 -19.63
C SER A 220 -2.06 -10.16 -20.66
N LYS A 221 -1.04 -9.44 -21.14
CA LYS A 221 -0.09 -9.95 -22.14
C LYS A 221 0.80 -11.10 -21.65
N ARG A 222 1.04 -11.20 -20.35
CA ARG A 222 1.91 -12.21 -19.73
C ARG A 222 1.17 -13.51 -19.40
N LEU A 223 -0.16 -13.48 -19.37
CA LEU A 223 -1.02 -14.56 -18.83
C LEU A 223 -2.09 -15.02 -19.84
N THR A 224 -1.87 -14.81 -21.14
CA THR A 224 -2.83 -15.14 -22.21
C THR A 224 -3.18 -16.63 -22.29
N PHE A 225 -2.31 -17.51 -21.79
CA PHE A 225 -2.50 -18.96 -21.76
C PHE A 225 -3.55 -19.44 -20.74
N LEU A 226 -3.93 -18.60 -19.77
CA LEU A 226 -4.87 -18.97 -18.71
C LEU A 226 -6.31 -19.16 -19.22
N GLU A 227 -6.73 -18.31 -20.16
CA GLU A 227 -8.08 -18.35 -20.74
C GLU A 227 -8.34 -19.63 -21.54
N PRO A 228 -7.52 -20.02 -22.55
CA PRO A 228 -7.72 -21.27 -23.28
C PRO A 228 -7.54 -22.51 -22.39
N ALA A 229 -6.73 -22.44 -21.33
CA ALA A 229 -6.62 -23.52 -20.34
C ALA A 229 -7.88 -23.71 -19.48
N GLY A 230 -8.80 -22.73 -19.46
CA GLY A 230 -10.00 -22.74 -18.61
C GLY A 230 -9.71 -22.41 -17.14
N TYR A 231 -8.62 -21.69 -16.86
CA TYR A 231 -8.13 -21.42 -15.51
C TYR A 231 -9.15 -20.67 -14.64
N TRP A 232 -9.69 -19.57 -15.15
CA TRP A 232 -10.60 -18.72 -14.38
C TRP A 232 -11.96 -19.37 -14.14
N ASP A 233 -12.46 -20.13 -15.11
CA ASP A 233 -13.71 -20.87 -14.94
C ASP A 233 -13.56 -21.96 -13.87
N PHE A 234 -12.40 -22.65 -13.86
CA PHE A 234 -12.07 -23.58 -12.79
C PHE A 234 -11.97 -22.87 -11.44
N ALA A 235 -11.21 -21.77 -11.35
CA ALA A 235 -11.00 -21.06 -10.10
C ALA A 235 -12.32 -20.52 -9.51
N LEU A 236 -13.18 -19.93 -10.35
CA LEU A 236 -14.51 -19.43 -9.94
C LEU A 236 -15.42 -20.55 -9.43
N ALA A 237 -15.29 -21.77 -9.98
CA ALA A 237 -16.12 -22.90 -9.60
C ALA A 237 -15.59 -23.70 -8.41
N HIS A 238 -14.27 -23.73 -8.19
CA HIS A 238 -13.65 -24.72 -7.31
C HIS A 238 -12.67 -24.16 -6.28
N ALA A 239 -12.09 -22.97 -6.47
CA ALA A 239 -11.00 -22.49 -5.59
C ALA A 239 -11.41 -22.44 -4.11
N ALA A 240 -12.66 -22.08 -3.81
CA ALA A 240 -13.19 -22.01 -2.45
C ALA A 240 -13.29 -23.37 -1.75
N GLU A 241 -13.34 -24.49 -2.49
CA GLU A 241 -13.53 -25.84 -1.97
C GLU A 241 -12.20 -26.62 -1.86
N LEU A 242 -11.10 -26.05 -2.33
CA LEU A 242 -9.79 -26.69 -2.34
C LEU A 242 -9.07 -26.57 -0.98
N SER A 243 -8.25 -27.57 -0.66
CA SER A 243 -7.32 -27.52 0.48
C SER A 243 -6.28 -26.42 0.31
N ILE A 244 -5.59 -25.98 1.37
CA ILE A 244 -4.51 -24.98 1.26
C ILE A 244 -3.44 -25.43 0.26
N ALA A 245 -3.04 -26.71 0.31
CA ALA A 245 -2.05 -27.27 -0.61
C ALA A 245 -2.52 -27.23 -2.07
N ASP A 246 -3.78 -27.60 -2.33
CA ASP A 246 -4.34 -27.56 -3.68
C ASP A 246 -4.55 -26.14 -4.20
N ARG A 247 -4.92 -25.18 -3.33
CA ARG A 247 -4.98 -23.75 -3.68
C ARG A 247 -3.59 -23.20 -3.99
N ALA A 248 -2.57 -23.61 -3.24
CA ALA A 248 -1.20 -23.23 -3.53
C ALA A 248 -0.76 -23.75 -4.91
N ARG A 249 -1.10 -25.00 -5.27
CA ARG A 249 -0.87 -25.54 -6.62
C ARG A 249 -1.65 -24.77 -7.70
N LEU A 250 -2.92 -24.46 -7.46
CA LEU A 250 -3.74 -23.68 -8.38
C LEU A 250 -3.12 -22.30 -8.65
N PHE A 251 -2.78 -21.56 -7.59
CA PHE A 251 -2.29 -20.20 -7.71
C PHE A 251 -0.82 -20.12 -8.13
N SER A 252 -0.03 -21.18 -7.98
CA SER A 252 1.39 -21.18 -8.37
C SER A 252 1.62 -20.98 -9.86
N VAL A 253 0.64 -21.31 -10.69
CA VAL A 253 0.64 -20.97 -12.13
C VAL A 253 0.85 -19.47 -12.35
N LEU A 254 0.33 -18.61 -11.46
CA LEU A 254 0.38 -17.15 -11.59
C LEU A 254 1.75 -16.55 -11.24
N TRP A 255 2.61 -17.31 -10.55
CA TRP A 255 3.97 -16.91 -10.19
C TRP A 255 5.03 -17.87 -10.77
N GLY A 256 4.70 -18.50 -11.90
CA GLY A 256 5.65 -19.30 -12.67
C GLY A 256 6.00 -20.65 -12.07
N GLY A 257 5.23 -21.13 -11.09
CA GLY A 257 5.50 -22.42 -10.42
C GLY A 257 6.69 -22.40 -9.46
N ILE A 258 7.21 -21.22 -9.11
CA ILE A 258 8.34 -21.06 -8.18
C ILE A 258 7.98 -21.66 -6.81
N GLU A 259 8.75 -22.65 -6.37
CA GLU A 259 8.47 -23.43 -5.16
C GLU A 259 8.64 -22.60 -3.89
N GLU A 260 9.63 -21.71 -3.86
CA GLU A 260 9.91 -20.85 -2.71
C GLU A 260 8.76 -19.86 -2.46
N PHE A 261 8.17 -19.32 -3.52
CA PHE A 261 6.94 -18.51 -3.41
C PHE A 261 5.75 -19.34 -2.95
N THR A 262 5.60 -20.56 -3.47
CA THR A 262 4.52 -21.47 -3.09
C THR A 262 4.61 -21.84 -1.61
N THR A 263 5.81 -22.10 -1.11
CA THR A 263 6.09 -22.41 0.30
C THR A 263 5.77 -21.22 1.21
N LEU A 264 6.18 -20.01 0.83
CA LEU A 264 5.82 -18.79 1.56
C LEU A 264 4.31 -18.55 1.54
N PHE A 265 3.64 -18.76 0.41
CA PHE A 265 2.19 -18.63 0.30
C PHE A 265 1.46 -19.57 1.26
N VAL A 266 1.82 -20.86 1.27
CA VAL A 266 1.21 -21.86 2.18
C VAL A 266 1.37 -21.43 3.63
N ARG A 267 2.58 -21.02 4.03
CA ARG A 267 2.87 -20.56 5.40
C ARG A 267 1.98 -19.37 5.80
N LEU A 268 1.86 -18.37 4.93
CA LEU A 268 1.04 -17.18 5.18
C LEU A 268 -0.46 -17.51 5.25
N VAL A 269 -0.95 -18.41 4.38
CA VAL A 269 -2.35 -18.84 4.37
C VAL A 269 -2.69 -19.71 5.58
N GLN A 270 -1.78 -20.57 6.04
CA GLN A 270 -1.94 -21.33 7.29
C GLN A 270 -2.07 -20.39 8.50
N ALA A 271 -1.28 -19.33 8.55
CA ALA A 271 -1.41 -18.32 9.60
C ALA A 271 -2.74 -17.57 9.54
N LEU A 272 -3.24 -17.22 8.34
CA LEU A 272 -4.59 -16.68 8.18
C LEU A 272 -5.67 -17.66 8.65
N GLU A 273 -5.53 -18.96 8.33
CA GLU A 273 -6.45 -20.00 8.78
C GLU A 273 -6.51 -20.12 10.31
N ALA A 274 -5.35 -20.04 10.97
CA ALA A 274 -5.22 -20.12 12.43
C ALA A 274 -6.03 -19.03 13.15
N ILE A 275 -6.11 -17.82 12.57
CA ILE A 275 -6.91 -16.71 13.10
C ILE A 275 -8.31 -16.57 12.45
N GLY A 276 -8.66 -17.47 11.52
CA GLY A 276 -9.98 -17.56 10.90
C GLY A 276 -10.24 -16.57 9.75
N TYR A 277 -9.21 -16.23 8.96
CA TYR A 277 -9.27 -15.35 7.78
C TYR A 277 -9.94 -13.96 8.02
N PRO A 278 -9.64 -13.24 9.11
CA PRO A 278 -10.31 -11.99 9.40
C PRO A 278 -9.74 -10.84 8.54
N ALA A 279 -10.59 -9.86 8.20
CA ALA A 279 -10.13 -8.62 7.54
C ALA A 279 -9.41 -7.67 8.52
N GLU A 280 -9.84 -7.66 9.79
CA GLU A 280 -9.23 -6.90 10.88
C GLU A 280 -8.89 -7.84 12.04
N ALA A 281 -7.75 -7.62 12.68
CA ALA A 281 -7.29 -8.39 13.82
C ALA A 281 -6.67 -7.47 14.88
N HIS A 282 -6.53 -7.99 16.10
CA HIS A 282 -5.87 -7.29 17.19
C HIS A 282 -4.70 -8.11 17.72
N ALA A 283 -3.55 -7.49 17.95
CA ALA A 283 -2.37 -8.16 18.48
C ALA A 283 -1.99 -7.63 19.86
N ALA A 284 -1.26 -8.44 20.61
CA ALA A 284 -0.64 -8.02 21.86
C ALA A 284 0.45 -6.95 21.61
N ILE A 285 0.83 -6.21 22.66
CA ILE A 285 1.76 -5.06 22.55
C ILE A 285 3.17 -5.48 22.09
N GLU A 286 3.49 -6.75 22.30
CA GLU A 286 4.71 -7.41 21.85
C GLU A 286 4.88 -7.29 20.34
N ALA A 287 3.81 -7.11 19.56
CA ALA A 287 3.92 -6.80 18.13
C ALA A 287 4.75 -5.54 17.84
N LEU A 288 4.70 -4.54 18.72
CA LEU A 288 5.36 -3.24 18.54
C LEU A 288 6.58 -3.05 19.45
N THR A 289 6.71 -3.88 20.50
CA THR A 289 7.74 -3.72 21.53
C THR A 289 8.56 -5.01 21.73
N PRO A 290 9.89 -4.92 21.87
CA PRO A 290 10.72 -3.72 21.71
C PRO A 290 10.72 -3.19 20.27
N ARG A 291 10.94 -1.88 20.08
CA ARG A 291 10.80 -1.22 18.77
C ARG A 291 11.72 -1.82 17.69
N GLU A 292 12.87 -2.34 18.09
CA GLU A 292 13.86 -2.99 17.22
C GLU A 292 13.34 -4.30 16.61
N ARG A 293 12.30 -4.88 17.22
CA ARG A 293 11.59 -6.05 16.70
C ARG A 293 10.16 -5.70 16.30
N SER A 294 9.79 -4.45 16.10
CA SER A 294 8.42 -4.06 15.75
C SER A 294 7.98 -4.70 14.42
N ILE A 295 6.70 -5.09 14.29
CA ILE A 295 6.10 -5.55 13.03
C ILE A 295 6.06 -4.47 11.93
N ILE A 296 6.42 -3.23 12.26
CA ILE A 296 6.62 -2.16 11.28
C ILE A 296 7.89 -2.45 10.45
N ASP A 297 8.91 -3.06 11.07
CA ASP A 297 10.21 -3.31 10.47
C ASP A 297 10.17 -4.41 9.40
N VAL A 298 10.38 -3.99 8.16
CA VAL A 298 10.42 -4.87 6.98
C VAL A 298 11.56 -5.89 7.05
N ASP A 299 12.61 -5.62 7.83
CA ASP A 299 13.70 -6.57 8.02
C ASP A 299 13.23 -7.83 8.77
N ARG A 300 12.13 -7.79 9.53
CA ARG A 300 11.49 -9.01 10.06
C ARG A 300 11.14 -9.97 8.92
N ILE A 301 10.49 -9.45 7.88
CA ILE A 301 10.13 -10.25 6.70
C ILE A 301 11.38 -10.70 5.96
N LYS A 302 12.32 -9.77 5.69
CA LYS A 302 13.50 -10.07 4.87
C LYS A 302 14.40 -11.12 5.52
N LEU A 303 14.69 -10.98 6.81
CA LEU A 303 15.71 -11.76 7.50
C LEU A 303 15.14 -13.00 8.19
N GLU A 304 13.91 -12.93 8.72
CA GLU A 304 13.42 -13.94 9.68
C GLU A 304 12.28 -14.80 9.13
N LEU A 305 11.45 -14.34 8.19
CA LEU A 305 10.23 -15.03 7.76
C LEU A 305 10.42 -16.53 7.43
N GLY A 306 9.87 -17.41 8.27
CA GLY A 306 9.94 -18.86 8.09
C GLY A 306 11.29 -19.49 8.44
N THR A 307 12.17 -18.77 9.14
CA THR A 307 13.36 -19.33 9.82
C THR A 307 13.01 -19.88 11.20
N GLU A 308 13.89 -20.68 11.79
CA GLU A 308 13.74 -21.14 13.17
C GLU A 308 13.63 -19.99 14.20
N ALA A 309 14.31 -18.87 13.94
CA ALA A 309 14.25 -17.69 14.80
C ALA A 309 12.86 -17.02 14.80
N ASP A 310 12.15 -17.06 13.67
CA ASP A 310 10.78 -16.56 13.56
C ASP A 310 9.79 -17.48 14.28
N GLU A 311 9.94 -18.80 14.15
CA GLU A 311 9.11 -19.77 14.89
C GLU A 311 9.24 -19.63 16.42
N ALA A 312 10.37 -19.12 16.90
CA ALA A 312 10.62 -18.87 18.32
C ALA A 312 10.09 -17.50 18.82
N ASP A 313 9.77 -16.56 17.93
CA ASP A 313 9.30 -15.21 18.26
C ASP A 313 7.83 -15.06 17.83
N CYS A 314 6.93 -15.57 18.66
CA CYS A 314 5.48 -15.51 18.42
C CYS A 314 4.82 -14.33 19.14
N VAL A 315 3.73 -13.85 18.53
CA VAL A 315 2.88 -12.78 19.05
C VAL A 315 1.44 -13.28 19.15
N PRO A 316 0.74 -13.04 20.29
CA PRO A 316 -0.67 -13.34 20.43
C PRO A 316 -1.51 -12.47 19.49
N VAL A 317 -2.37 -13.08 18.68
CA VAL A 317 -3.26 -12.41 17.73
C VAL A 317 -4.70 -12.90 17.88
N LYS A 318 -5.62 -11.95 17.95
CA LYS A 318 -7.05 -12.15 18.06
C LYS A 318 -7.76 -11.68 16.78
N GLY A 319 -8.17 -12.65 15.97
CA GLY A 319 -9.05 -12.51 14.82
C GLY A 319 -10.45 -13.03 15.10
N ALA A 320 -11.04 -13.73 14.14
CA ALA A 320 -12.24 -14.56 14.37
C ALA A 320 -11.92 -15.75 15.30
N LYS A 321 -10.67 -16.22 15.25
CA LYS A 321 -10.04 -17.13 16.21
C LYS A 321 -8.84 -16.44 16.84
N THR A 322 -8.40 -16.96 17.99
CA THR A 322 -7.19 -16.48 18.66
C THR A 322 -6.07 -17.51 18.45
N ALA A 323 -4.87 -17.04 18.09
CA ALA A 323 -3.70 -17.87 17.88
C ALA A 323 -2.41 -17.08 18.18
N GLU A 324 -1.33 -17.80 18.46
CA GLU A 324 0.03 -17.26 18.47
C GLU A 324 0.58 -17.35 17.03
N LEU A 325 1.06 -16.23 16.48
CA LEU A 325 1.65 -16.20 15.13
C LEU A 325 3.12 -15.78 15.21
N PRO A 326 4.03 -16.43 14.44
CA PRO A 326 5.39 -15.94 14.27
C PRO A 326 5.40 -14.47 13.84
N ARG A 327 6.28 -13.68 14.41
CA ARG A 327 6.26 -12.22 14.27
C ARG A 327 6.50 -11.78 12.83
N ALA A 328 7.43 -12.41 12.10
CA ALA A 328 7.68 -12.05 10.71
C ALA A 328 6.52 -12.50 9.81
N VAL A 329 5.85 -13.60 10.13
CA VAL A 329 4.60 -14.02 9.48
C VAL A 329 3.50 -12.96 9.70
N LEU A 330 3.30 -12.49 10.94
CA LEU A 330 2.36 -11.40 11.22
C LEU A 330 2.74 -10.12 10.47
N CYS A 331 4.02 -9.71 10.51
CA CYS A 331 4.55 -8.58 9.76
C CYS A 331 4.25 -8.69 8.25
N ALA A 332 4.40 -9.89 7.67
CA ALA A 332 4.07 -10.15 6.27
C ALA A 332 2.57 -10.01 5.99
N LEU A 333 1.69 -10.46 6.89
CA LEU A 333 0.24 -10.43 6.73
C LEU A 333 -0.40 -9.05 6.98
N VAL A 334 0.22 -8.16 7.73
CA VAL A 334 -0.37 -6.84 8.04
C VAL A 334 -0.33 -5.92 6.83
N ALA A 335 -1.50 -5.43 6.43
CA ALA A 335 -1.65 -4.40 5.40
C ALA A 335 -1.64 -2.98 5.99
N GLU A 336 -2.33 -2.80 7.12
CA GLU A 336 -2.47 -1.51 7.82
C GLU A 336 -2.22 -1.69 9.32
N LEU A 337 -1.42 -0.81 9.90
CA LEU A 337 -1.36 -0.57 11.35
C LEU A 337 -2.10 0.73 11.66
N ARG A 338 -3.07 0.68 12.57
CA ARG A 338 -3.80 1.88 13.00
C ARG A 338 -3.22 2.45 14.29
N ILE A 339 -2.89 3.74 14.25
CA ILE A 339 -2.33 4.52 15.36
C ILE A 339 -3.32 5.64 15.72
N ALA A 340 -3.93 5.54 16.90
CA ALA A 340 -4.68 6.64 17.47
C ALA A 340 -3.71 7.69 18.02
N MET A 341 -3.85 8.93 17.58
CA MET A 341 -3.02 10.06 18.02
C MET A 341 -3.60 10.65 19.30
N ARG A 342 -2.76 10.77 20.34
CA ARG A 342 -3.10 11.46 21.59
C ARG A 342 -2.84 12.96 21.52
N ASN A 343 -2.05 13.41 20.54
CA ASN A 343 -1.68 14.80 20.35
C ASN A 343 -2.89 15.72 20.09
N GLU A 344 -2.70 17.00 20.42
CA GLU A 344 -3.49 18.06 19.79
C GLU A 344 -3.08 18.19 18.32
N THR A 345 -4.05 17.99 17.44
CA THR A 345 -3.85 18.03 15.99
C THR A 345 -4.60 19.19 15.35
N TRP A 346 -4.27 19.48 14.08
CA TRP A 346 -4.99 20.45 13.26
C TRP A 346 -6.47 20.08 13.10
N PRO A 347 -7.39 21.06 13.00
CA PRO A 347 -8.83 20.81 12.81
C PRO A 347 -9.15 19.91 11.62
N LEU A 348 -8.27 19.88 10.61
CA LEU A 348 -8.35 18.96 9.47
C LEU A 348 -8.57 17.49 9.90
N PHE A 349 -7.87 17.03 10.95
CA PHE A 349 -7.95 15.64 11.42
C PHE A 349 -9.27 15.27 12.11
N ASP A 350 -10.16 16.26 12.34
CA ASP A 350 -11.53 16.00 12.79
C ASP A 350 -12.37 15.38 11.66
N GLN A 351 -11.91 15.49 10.41
CA GLN A 351 -12.60 14.94 9.23
C GLN A 351 -11.78 13.91 8.47
N VAL A 352 -10.45 13.95 8.57
CA VAL A 352 -9.57 13.06 7.78
C VAL A 352 -8.58 12.27 8.65
N ASP A 353 -8.16 11.13 8.13
CA ASP A 353 -6.99 10.39 8.60
C ASP A 353 -5.78 10.66 7.69
N LEU A 354 -4.59 10.27 8.17
CA LEU A 354 -3.36 10.29 7.37
C LEU A 354 -2.86 8.87 7.17
N LEU A 355 -2.50 8.52 5.94
CA LEU A 355 -1.89 7.23 5.58
C LEU A 355 -0.43 7.46 5.22
N ASP A 356 0.49 6.86 5.96
CA ASP A 356 1.90 6.77 5.59
C ASP A 356 2.11 5.46 4.83
N PHE A 357 2.41 5.57 3.53
CA PHE A 357 2.68 4.41 2.68
C PHE A 357 4.17 4.03 2.72
N PRO A 358 4.48 2.72 2.66
CA PRO A 358 5.84 2.29 2.43
C PRO A 358 6.30 2.81 1.06
N GLY A 359 7.57 3.23 0.96
CA GLY A 359 8.04 3.81 -0.29
C GLY A 359 8.30 2.79 -1.38
N ALA A 360 8.07 3.23 -2.60
CA ALA A 360 8.28 2.40 -3.78
C ALA A 360 9.77 2.08 -3.98
N ARG A 361 10.04 0.90 -4.53
CA ARG A 361 11.38 0.42 -4.89
C ARG A 361 11.42 0.05 -6.37
N SER A 362 12.60 0.15 -6.98
CA SER A 362 12.80 -0.23 -8.37
C SER A 362 12.57 -1.73 -8.57
N ARG A 363 12.20 -2.14 -9.77
CA ARG A 363 12.03 -3.56 -10.10
C ARG A 363 13.33 -4.19 -10.53
N GLU A 364 13.48 -5.47 -10.20
CA GLU A 364 14.59 -6.29 -10.65
C GLU A 364 14.28 -6.94 -12.01
N LYS A 365 15.28 -7.63 -12.57
CA LYS A 365 15.17 -8.40 -13.83
C LYS A 365 15.91 -9.71 -13.71
N TYR A 366 15.41 -10.57 -12.82
CA TYR A 366 15.95 -11.91 -12.61
C TYR A 366 15.50 -12.88 -13.70
N ARG A 367 16.38 -13.80 -14.07
CA ARG A 367 16.14 -14.93 -14.98
C ARG A 367 15.69 -16.17 -14.22
N SER A 368 16.10 -16.28 -12.96
CA SER A 368 15.66 -17.29 -11.99
C SER A 368 15.83 -16.76 -10.56
N ILE A 369 15.20 -17.44 -9.61
CA ILE A 369 15.25 -17.04 -8.20
C ILE A 369 16.68 -17.14 -7.62
N ALA A 370 17.48 -18.06 -8.14
CA ALA A 370 18.88 -18.26 -7.76
C ALA A 370 19.87 -17.35 -8.48
N GLU A 371 19.42 -16.55 -9.47
CA GLU A 371 20.34 -15.66 -10.19
C GLU A 371 20.97 -14.65 -9.22
N ARG A 372 22.31 -14.52 -9.24
CA ARG A 372 23.06 -13.60 -8.36
C ARG A 372 22.90 -13.91 -6.86
N ALA A 373 22.60 -15.15 -6.48
CA ALA A 373 22.80 -15.60 -5.11
C ALA A 373 24.27 -15.99 -4.94
N GLU A 374 24.95 -15.45 -3.93
CA GLU A 374 26.35 -15.79 -3.65
C GLU A 374 26.45 -17.03 -2.74
N ASP A 375 25.45 -17.23 -1.88
CA ASP A 375 25.34 -18.35 -0.95
C ASP A 375 23.87 -18.77 -0.73
N ASP A 376 23.68 -19.80 0.10
CA ASP A 376 22.36 -20.34 0.44
C ASP A 376 21.51 -19.33 1.24
N ASP A 377 22.14 -18.44 2.01
CA ASP A 377 21.45 -17.40 2.79
C ASP A 377 20.83 -16.35 1.86
N ASP A 378 21.55 -15.94 0.82
CA ASP A 378 21.06 -15.04 -0.22
C ASP A 378 19.89 -15.66 -0.99
N LEU A 379 20.01 -16.94 -1.34
CA LEU A 379 18.93 -17.68 -2.00
C LEU A 379 17.68 -17.74 -1.11
N ALA A 380 17.84 -18.04 0.18
CA ALA A 380 16.74 -18.11 1.14
C ALA A 380 16.07 -16.73 1.39
N ARG A 381 16.84 -15.63 1.30
CA ARG A 381 16.32 -14.26 1.47
C ARG A 381 15.60 -13.75 0.22
N ARG A 382 16.00 -14.18 -0.98
CA ARG A 382 15.49 -13.66 -2.25
C ARG A 382 13.97 -13.69 -2.39
N PRO A 383 13.27 -14.81 -2.08
CA PRO A 383 11.80 -14.84 -2.18
C PRO A 383 11.13 -13.81 -1.25
N ARG A 384 11.71 -13.55 -0.08
CA ARG A 384 11.20 -12.60 0.92
C ARG A 384 11.37 -11.16 0.46
N GLU A 385 12.52 -10.83 -0.13
CA GLU A 385 12.77 -9.51 -0.72
C GLU A 385 11.83 -9.21 -1.89
N LEU A 386 11.60 -10.20 -2.76
CA LEU A 386 10.66 -10.12 -3.86
C LEU A 386 9.22 -9.97 -3.36
N PHE A 387 8.84 -10.70 -2.30
CA PHE A 387 7.55 -10.55 -1.64
C PHE A 387 7.37 -9.12 -1.10
N ILE A 388 8.38 -8.54 -0.45
CA ILE A 388 8.32 -7.15 0.05
C ILE A 388 8.06 -6.16 -1.10
N ARG A 389 8.79 -6.28 -2.23
CA ARG A 389 8.57 -5.40 -3.40
C ARG A 389 7.15 -5.52 -3.96
N GLY A 390 6.65 -6.76 -4.09
CA GLY A 390 5.28 -7.02 -4.51
C GLY A 390 4.26 -6.45 -3.53
N LYS A 391 4.46 -6.66 -2.22
CA LYS A 391 3.59 -6.17 -1.14
C LYS A 391 3.44 -4.65 -1.18
N VAL A 392 4.55 -3.91 -1.26
CA VAL A 392 4.53 -2.44 -1.30
C VAL A 392 3.71 -1.94 -2.50
N ALA A 393 3.90 -2.52 -3.68
CA ALA A 393 3.16 -2.11 -4.87
C ALA A 393 1.67 -2.47 -4.78
N VAL A 394 1.35 -3.68 -4.33
CA VAL A 394 -0.04 -4.15 -4.18
C VAL A 394 -0.78 -3.33 -3.11
N LEU A 395 -0.13 -2.93 -2.03
CA LEU A 395 -0.74 -2.05 -1.03
C LEU A 395 -1.19 -0.72 -1.65
N PHE A 396 -0.34 -0.05 -2.42
CA PHE A 396 -0.74 1.20 -3.06
C PHE A 396 -1.90 1.01 -4.06
N GLN A 397 -1.83 -0.04 -4.87
CA GLN A 397 -2.90 -0.39 -5.82
C GLN A 397 -4.22 -0.69 -5.10
N ARG A 398 -4.18 -1.48 -4.02
CA ARG A 398 -5.34 -1.83 -3.20
C ARG A 398 -6.03 -0.58 -2.66
N TYR A 399 -5.30 0.34 -2.03
CA TYR A 399 -5.89 1.56 -1.47
C TYR A 399 -6.40 2.52 -2.54
N SER A 400 -5.81 2.49 -3.74
CA SER A 400 -6.32 3.25 -4.89
C SER A 400 -7.65 2.66 -5.41
N GLU A 401 -7.72 1.33 -5.58
CA GLU A 401 -8.93 0.61 -6.02
C GLU A 401 -10.07 0.69 -5.00
N GLU A 402 -9.74 0.62 -3.71
CA GLU A 402 -10.69 0.79 -2.61
C GLU A 402 -11.08 2.26 -2.38
N ARG A 403 -10.52 3.20 -3.15
CA ARG A 403 -10.77 4.65 -3.05
C ARG A 403 -10.48 5.25 -1.68
N GLU A 404 -9.54 4.68 -0.95
CA GLU A 404 -9.14 5.16 0.38
C GLU A 404 -8.11 6.29 0.30
N ILE A 405 -7.48 6.53 -0.85
CA ILE A 405 -6.61 7.69 -1.08
C ILE A 405 -7.45 8.83 -1.69
N THR A 406 -8.01 9.68 -0.83
CA THR A 406 -8.81 10.85 -1.25
C THR A 406 -7.93 11.97 -1.81
N ALA A 407 -6.82 12.23 -1.13
CA ALA A 407 -5.81 13.21 -1.53
C ALA A 407 -4.43 12.58 -1.36
N MET A 408 -3.45 13.07 -2.12
CA MET A 408 -2.10 12.52 -2.12
C MET A 408 -1.06 13.62 -1.94
N LEU A 409 -0.18 13.45 -0.96
CA LEU A 409 1.07 14.19 -0.82
C LEU A 409 2.19 13.33 -1.45
N LEU A 410 2.49 13.60 -2.72
CA LEU A 410 3.54 12.90 -3.46
C LEU A 410 4.91 13.51 -3.14
N CYS A 411 5.66 12.83 -2.29
CA CYS A 411 6.94 13.31 -1.76
C CYS A 411 8.11 12.91 -2.66
N MET A 412 8.86 13.90 -3.15
CA MET A 412 10.00 13.70 -4.04
C MET A 412 11.24 14.43 -3.52
N ALA A 413 12.29 13.68 -3.16
CA ALA A 413 13.58 14.24 -2.76
C ALA A 413 14.43 14.70 -3.97
N GLY A 414 15.53 15.42 -3.71
CA GLY A 414 16.44 16.03 -4.69
C GLY A 414 17.40 15.07 -5.39
N SER A 415 16.93 13.88 -5.77
CA SER A 415 17.71 12.90 -6.52
C SER A 415 16.94 12.46 -7.77
N ASN A 416 17.66 11.88 -8.74
CA ASN A 416 17.00 11.18 -9.84
C ASN A 416 16.06 10.12 -9.23
N ALA A 417 14.81 10.10 -9.67
CA ALA A 417 13.87 9.08 -9.21
C ALA A 417 14.32 7.71 -9.75
N GLU A 418 15.04 6.93 -8.94
CA GLU A 418 15.51 5.59 -9.33
C GLU A 418 14.35 4.61 -9.59
N VAL A 419 13.15 4.95 -9.11
CA VAL A 419 11.95 4.12 -9.16
C VAL A 419 11.07 4.51 -10.35
N LYS A 420 11.39 3.95 -11.52
CA LYS A 420 10.66 4.21 -12.79
C LYS A 420 9.18 3.82 -12.72
N ASP A 421 8.84 2.80 -11.94
CA ASP A 421 7.46 2.30 -11.81
C ASP A 421 6.55 3.19 -10.97
N LEU A 422 7.09 4.23 -10.32
CA LEU A 422 6.29 5.20 -9.59
C LEU A 422 5.40 6.05 -10.51
N GLY A 423 5.87 6.38 -11.72
CA GLY A 423 5.11 7.14 -12.72
C GLY A 423 3.74 6.52 -13.03
N PRO A 424 3.71 5.27 -13.52
CA PRO A 424 2.47 4.54 -13.79
C PRO A 424 1.51 4.45 -12.59
N LEU A 425 2.01 4.22 -11.37
CA LEU A 425 1.16 4.13 -10.18
C LEU A 425 0.43 5.46 -9.90
N VAL A 426 1.14 6.59 -9.96
CA VAL A 426 0.55 7.92 -9.75
C VAL A 426 -0.44 8.26 -10.86
N ARG A 427 -0.08 7.97 -12.11
CA ARG A 427 -0.95 8.18 -13.27
C ARG A 427 -2.26 7.42 -13.15
N ASP A 428 -2.21 6.13 -12.84
CA ASP A 428 -3.40 5.29 -12.71
C ASP A 428 -4.31 5.77 -11.57
N TRP A 429 -3.72 6.28 -10.48
CA TRP A 429 -4.48 6.94 -9.41
C TRP A 429 -5.13 8.24 -9.90
N ILE A 430 -4.40 9.12 -10.61
CA ILE A 430 -4.96 10.36 -11.19
C ILE A 430 -6.14 10.04 -12.11
N TRP A 431 -5.99 9.06 -13.00
CA TRP A 431 -7.03 8.65 -13.94
C TRP A 431 -8.28 8.14 -13.23
N SER A 432 -8.10 7.32 -12.19
CA SER A 432 -9.23 6.77 -11.44
C SER A 432 -9.96 7.78 -10.55
N THR A 433 -9.30 8.88 -10.16
CA THR A 433 -9.85 9.85 -9.18
C THR A 433 -10.23 11.20 -9.80
N HIS A 434 -9.41 11.74 -10.70
CA HIS A 434 -9.61 13.04 -11.33
C HIS A 434 -10.02 12.91 -12.80
N GLY A 435 -9.54 11.88 -13.49
CA GLY A 435 -9.84 11.61 -14.89
C GLY A 435 -8.60 11.57 -15.79
N GLU A 436 -8.74 10.90 -16.94
CA GLU A 436 -7.69 10.69 -17.92
C GLU A 436 -7.42 11.96 -18.73
N THR A 437 -8.45 12.76 -18.96
CA THR A 437 -8.39 13.97 -19.78
C THR A 437 -8.40 15.26 -18.95
N PRO A 438 -7.83 16.37 -19.47
CA PRO A 438 -7.93 17.67 -18.80
C PRO A 438 -9.37 18.10 -18.52
N ALA A 439 -10.30 17.80 -19.43
CA ALA A 439 -11.71 18.12 -19.31
C ALA A 439 -12.41 17.39 -18.15
N GLU A 440 -12.01 16.14 -17.86
CA GLU A 440 -12.49 15.40 -16.70
C GLU A 440 -11.88 15.96 -15.41
N ARG A 441 -10.56 16.19 -15.41
CA ARG A 441 -9.84 16.76 -14.25
C ARG A 441 -10.36 18.14 -13.85
N GLN A 442 -10.76 18.96 -14.82
CA GLN A 442 -11.38 20.27 -14.58
C GLN A 442 -12.68 20.20 -13.77
N ARG A 443 -13.40 19.06 -13.80
CA ARG A 443 -14.64 18.85 -13.06
C ARG A 443 -14.38 18.47 -11.59
N GLN A 444 -13.14 18.19 -11.23
CA GLN A 444 -12.74 17.74 -9.90
C GLN A 444 -11.85 18.78 -9.22
N ARG A 445 -11.85 18.78 -7.88
CA ARG A 445 -10.85 19.55 -7.14
C ARG A 445 -9.52 18.80 -7.20
N ASN A 446 -8.44 19.50 -7.53
CA ASN A 446 -7.11 18.90 -7.52
C ASN A 446 -6.72 18.50 -6.08
N ALA A 447 -6.63 17.19 -5.86
CA ALA A 447 -6.26 16.56 -4.60
C ALA A 447 -4.84 15.94 -4.65
N LEU A 448 -4.08 16.20 -5.72
CA LEU A 448 -2.66 15.84 -5.83
C LEU A 448 -1.80 17.02 -5.42
N PHE A 449 -1.00 16.85 -4.38
CA PHE A 449 0.02 17.81 -3.96
C PHE A 449 1.40 17.22 -4.23
N PHE A 450 2.16 17.88 -5.10
CA PHE A 450 3.52 17.47 -5.41
C PHE A 450 4.48 18.11 -4.41
N VAL A 451 5.05 17.34 -3.49
CA VAL A 451 5.86 17.85 -2.39
C VAL A 451 7.34 17.59 -2.69
N LEU A 452 8.07 18.64 -3.04
CA LEU A 452 9.52 18.61 -3.16
C LEU A 452 10.12 18.63 -1.75
N THR A 453 10.53 17.47 -1.25
CA THR A 453 11.07 17.32 0.10
C THR A 453 12.57 17.54 0.16
N LYS A 454 13.12 17.63 1.39
CA LYS A 454 14.54 17.88 1.64
C LYS A 454 15.04 19.17 0.96
N SER A 455 14.16 20.15 0.74
CA SER A 455 14.51 21.38 0.02
C SER A 455 15.57 22.22 0.73
N ASP A 456 15.81 22.01 2.02
CA ASP A 456 16.93 22.65 2.72
C ASP A 456 18.28 22.30 2.10
N ALA A 457 18.45 21.06 1.60
CA ALA A 457 19.67 20.64 0.92
C ALA A 457 19.88 21.37 -0.42
N ASP A 458 18.80 21.89 -1.03
CA ASP A 458 18.87 22.64 -2.29
C ASP A 458 19.48 24.04 -2.10
N PHE A 459 19.63 24.53 -0.87
CA PHE A 459 20.26 25.83 -0.59
C PHE A 459 21.76 25.73 -0.26
N VAL A 460 22.25 24.55 0.09
CA VAL A 460 23.67 24.32 0.39
C VAL A 460 24.49 24.47 -0.90
N THR A 461 25.49 25.36 -0.87
CA THR A 461 26.47 25.54 -1.96
C THR A 461 27.54 24.47 -1.87
N LYS A 462 27.87 23.81 -2.98
CA LYS A 462 28.94 22.80 -3.04
C LYS A 462 30.27 23.47 -3.40
N GLU A 463 31.39 22.94 -2.89
CA GLU A 463 32.72 23.37 -3.33
C GLU A 463 32.86 23.16 -4.85
N GLY A 464 33.28 24.21 -5.56
CA GLY A 464 33.40 24.21 -7.03
C GLY A 464 32.12 24.60 -7.80
N GLU A 465 31.03 25.01 -7.12
CA GLU A 465 29.80 25.45 -7.80
C GLU A 465 29.93 26.87 -8.38
N ASP A 466 30.01 26.98 -9.71
CA ASP A 466 30.03 28.27 -10.43
C ASP A 466 28.64 28.94 -10.50
N GLU A 467 28.58 30.16 -11.06
CA GLU A 467 27.30 30.89 -11.20
C GLU A 467 26.32 30.20 -12.16
N GLU A 468 26.81 29.58 -13.24
CA GLU A 468 25.98 28.94 -14.24
C GLU A 468 25.29 27.69 -13.67
N SER A 469 26.05 26.86 -12.95
CA SER A 469 25.55 25.72 -12.20
C SER A 469 24.50 26.14 -11.16
N ARG A 470 24.73 27.26 -10.46
CA ARG A 470 23.74 27.82 -9.51
C ARG A 470 22.45 28.22 -10.20
N ARG A 471 22.51 28.89 -11.36
CA ARG A 471 21.30 29.27 -12.13
C ARG A 471 20.52 28.03 -12.59
N GLY A 472 21.21 26.98 -13.01
CA GLY A 472 20.59 25.72 -13.46
C GLY A 472 20.11 24.80 -12.34
N LYS A 473 20.46 25.05 -11.08
CA LYS A 473 20.17 24.15 -9.93
C LYS A 473 18.69 23.85 -9.76
N TRP A 474 17.84 24.89 -9.77
CA TRP A 474 16.41 24.74 -9.57
C TRP A 474 15.73 24.00 -10.72
N TYR A 475 16.13 24.29 -11.96
CA TYR A 475 15.64 23.54 -13.11
C TYR A 475 16.03 22.06 -13.01
N ARG A 476 17.29 21.75 -12.70
CA ARG A 476 17.74 20.36 -12.51
C ARG A 476 16.98 19.65 -11.39
N ARG A 477 16.71 20.35 -10.29
CA ARG A 477 15.92 19.83 -9.16
C ARG A 477 14.50 19.46 -9.59
N VAL A 478 13.80 20.35 -10.30
CA VAL A 478 12.44 20.09 -10.82
C VAL A 478 12.48 19.00 -11.90
N TYR A 479 13.48 19.03 -12.78
CA TYR A 479 13.61 18.06 -13.86
C TYR A 479 13.76 16.63 -13.31
N ALA A 480 14.74 16.40 -12.44
CA ALA A 480 15.06 15.08 -11.91
C ALA A 480 13.95 14.49 -11.01
N SER A 481 13.19 15.34 -10.34
CA SER A 481 12.18 14.90 -9.36
C SER A 481 10.75 14.88 -9.87
N MET A 482 10.45 15.57 -10.97
CA MET A 482 9.10 15.75 -11.48
C MET A 482 9.04 15.51 -13.00
N ILE A 483 9.76 16.30 -13.81
CA ILE A 483 9.59 16.26 -15.26
C ILE A 483 10.03 14.90 -15.83
N GLU A 484 11.22 14.41 -15.48
CA GLU A 484 11.80 13.19 -16.05
C GLU A 484 10.84 11.99 -15.94
N LEU A 485 10.22 11.84 -14.77
CA LEU A 485 9.38 10.70 -14.42
C LEU A 485 7.95 10.80 -14.97
N TYR A 486 7.36 12.01 -15.00
CA TYR A 486 5.92 12.19 -15.26
C TYR A 486 5.59 12.92 -16.57
N GLN A 487 6.58 13.44 -17.30
CA GLN A 487 6.35 14.15 -18.59
C GLN A 487 5.61 13.31 -19.63
N ARG A 488 5.76 11.97 -19.58
CA ARG A 488 5.16 11.05 -20.57
C ARG A 488 3.64 10.92 -20.42
N ASP A 489 3.10 11.30 -19.27
CA ASP A 489 1.69 11.10 -18.95
C ASP A 489 0.83 12.34 -19.27
N GLY A 490 1.45 13.44 -19.73
CA GLY A 490 0.79 14.67 -20.22
C GLY A 490 0.13 15.56 -19.16
N TRP A 491 -0.22 15.01 -17.99
CA TRP A 491 -0.91 15.76 -16.93
C TRP A 491 -0.06 16.89 -16.29
N LEU A 492 1.26 16.84 -16.44
CA LEU A 492 2.16 17.91 -16.02
C LEU A 492 1.99 19.17 -16.88
N ASP A 493 1.93 19.00 -18.19
CA ASP A 493 1.84 20.10 -19.15
C ASP A 493 0.40 20.63 -19.26
N ASP A 494 -0.59 19.74 -19.13
CA ASP A 494 -2.00 20.10 -19.15
C ASP A 494 -2.81 19.30 -18.10
N TRP A 495 -3.00 19.90 -16.93
CA TRP A 495 -3.83 19.35 -15.86
C TRP A 495 -5.32 19.59 -16.13
N ASP A 496 -5.73 20.84 -16.33
CA ASP A 496 -7.14 21.27 -16.47
C ASP A 496 -7.32 22.40 -17.50
N GLY A 497 -6.55 22.35 -18.58
CA GLY A 497 -6.34 23.44 -19.54
C GLY A 497 -5.15 24.35 -19.17
N LYS A 498 -4.38 23.98 -18.13
CA LYS A 498 -3.24 24.72 -17.58
C LYS A 498 -2.17 23.74 -17.08
N PRO A 499 -0.88 24.14 -17.08
CA PRO A 499 0.17 23.34 -16.46
C PRO A 499 -0.10 23.05 -14.98
N PHE A 500 0.35 21.89 -14.52
CA PHE A 500 0.20 21.49 -13.12
C PHE A 500 0.91 22.49 -12.19
N ARG A 501 0.19 22.96 -11.17
CA ARG A 501 0.62 24.07 -10.31
C ARG A 501 0.49 23.81 -8.81
N ASN A 502 0.09 22.60 -8.40
CA ASN A 502 -0.07 22.25 -6.99
C ASN A 502 1.22 21.62 -6.43
N THR A 503 2.31 22.39 -6.51
CA THR A 503 3.66 21.97 -6.11
C THR A 503 4.11 22.75 -4.89
N LEU A 504 4.59 22.04 -3.87
CA LEU A 504 5.02 22.58 -2.57
C LEU A 504 6.49 22.25 -2.32
N TRP A 505 7.24 23.19 -1.75
CA TRP A 505 8.63 22.99 -1.32
C TRP A 505 8.65 22.78 0.19
N LEU A 506 9.05 21.60 0.64
CA LEU A 506 9.07 21.24 2.05
C LEU A 506 10.47 21.42 2.64
N ARG A 507 10.53 22.27 3.66
CA ARG A 507 11.71 22.58 4.46
C ARG A 507 11.53 22.12 5.90
N ASN A 508 12.65 21.89 6.59
CA ASN A 508 12.75 21.61 8.02
C ASN A 508 13.43 22.80 8.72
N PRO A 509 12.64 23.73 9.30
CA PRO A 509 13.19 24.89 10.01
C PRO A 509 14.08 24.54 11.21
N GLY A 510 14.02 23.31 11.72
CA GLY A 510 14.89 22.85 12.80
C GLY A 510 16.30 22.48 12.36
N ILE A 511 16.59 22.44 11.05
CA ILE A 511 17.96 22.28 10.54
C ILE A 511 18.56 23.67 10.39
N GLU A 512 19.66 23.94 11.07
CA GLU A 512 20.39 25.20 10.92
C GLU A 512 20.80 25.43 9.46
N GLN A 513 20.42 26.58 8.92
CA GLN A 513 20.73 27.02 7.56
C GLN A 513 21.70 28.20 7.60
N THR A 514 22.93 27.97 8.07
CA THR A 514 23.94 29.04 8.29
C THR A 514 24.32 29.82 7.03
N HIS A 515 24.02 29.28 5.86
CA HIS A 515 24.26 29.91 4.56
C HIS A 515 23.10 30.80 4.10
N LEU A 516 21.94 30.74 4.76
CA LEU A 516 20.76 31.56 4.47
C LEU A 516 20.35 32.47 5.62
N VAL A 517 20.60 32.03 6.86
CA VAL A 517 20.06 32.63 8.07
C VAL A 517 21.20 32.85 9.05
N SER A 518 21.27 34.05 9.61
CA SER A 518 22.18 34.36 10.72
C SER A 518 21.54 33.96 12.04
N TYR A 519 22.32 33.42 12.98
CA TYR A 519 21.81 32.94 14.27
C TYR A 519 22.49 33.67 15.42
N ALA A 520 21.73 34.00 16.46
CA ALA A 520 22.27 34.44 17.74
C ALA A 520 23.10 33.31 18.37
N THR A 521 24.17 33.68 19.08
CA THR A 521 25.05 32.72 19.77
C THR A 521 25.04 32.99 21.27
N GLU A 522 24.88 31.92 22.05
CA GLU A 522 24.94 31.90 23.52
C GLU A 522 26.10 31.02 23.98
N GLU A 523 26.68 31.33 25.14
CA GLU A 523 27.67 30.48 25.79
C GLU A 523 26.97 29.54 26.78
N ARG A 524 27.01 28.22 26.52
CA ARG A 524 26.48 27.19 27.43
C ARG A 524 27.61 26.23 27.79
N GLY A 525 27.98 26.21 29.06
CA GLY A 525 29.04 25.32 29.57
C GLY A 525 30.40 25.52 28.89
N GLY A 526 30.78 26.76 28.56
CA GLY A 526 32.04 27.09 27.89
C GLY A 526 32.07 26.80 26.38
N THR A 527 30.94 26.43 25.78
CA THR A 527 30.80 26.23 24.34
C THR A 527 29.82 27.26 23.77
N ARG A 528 30.19 27.90 22.65
CA ARG A 528 29.26 28.76 21.90
C ARG A 528 28.26 27.88 21.15
N VAL A 529 26.99 28.04 21.47
CA VAL A 529 25.87 27.32 20.86
C VAL A 529 24.98 28.35 20.16
N ARG A 530 24.52 28.03 18.95
CA ARG A 530 23.53 28.85 18.24
C ARG A 530 22.14 28.54 18.80
N VAL A 531 21.35 29.58 19.07
CA VAL A 531 20.07 29.44 19.79
C VAL A 531 18.88 29.83 18.94
N GLU A 532 18.87 31.05 18.39
CA GLU A 532 17.70 31.56 17.67
C GLU A 532 18.10 32.22 16.35
N PRO A 533 17.28 32.10 15.28
CA PRO A 533 17.49 32.85 14.06
C PRO A 533 17.35 34.35 14.33
N LEU A 534 18.30 35.16 13.85
CA LEU A 534 18.18 36.61 13.90
C LEU A 534 17.08 37.05 12.92
N THR A 535 16.07 37.74 13.42
CA THR A 535 15.06 38.40 12.58
C THR A 535 15.67 39.64 11.93
N GLU A 536 15.41 39.84 10.64
CA GLU A 536 15.81 41.05 9.92
C GLU A 536 15.06 42.29 10.45
N THR A 537 15.50 42.88 11.56
CA THR A 537 15.33 44.32 11.77
C THR A 537 16.54 45.03 11.17
N GLY A 538 16.48 45.30 9.86
CA GLY A 538 17.46 46.12 9.15
C GLY A 538 18.04 45.45 7.90
N TYR A 539 17.24 45.35 6.84
CA TYR A 539 17.71 45.17 5.46
C TYR A 539 17.42 46.40 4.60
N ALA A 540 17.43 47.58 5.23
CA ALA A 540 17.38 48.87 4.54
C ALA A 540 18.80 49.33 4.18
#